data_AF-A0A9P8F193-F1
#
_entry.id   AF-A0A9P8F193-F1
#
_cell.length_a   1.000
_cell.length_b   1.000
_cell.length_c   1.000
_cell.angle_alpha   90.00
_cell.angle_beta   90.00
_cell.angle_gamma   90.00
#
_symmetry.space_group_name_H-M   'P 1'
#
loop_
_entity.id
_entity.type
_entity.pdbx_description
1 polymer ?
#
loop_
_entity_poly.entity_id
_entity_poly.type
_entity_poly.pdbx_seq_one_letter_code
_entity_poly.pdbx_strand_id
1 'polypeptide(L)'
;THVSLIIRARSGMTRQLYERACASSNGMITLPGVMEGPYGGHEKLASYGTAVLFAGGVGITHCVGYVHRLLTQYSQGTCSTRRILLVWSVPTTEALEWARPWMDQILKMEGRKEVLRVQLFVTKPRNQNEVNSRTGTVQMFPGRCNPSTVLEKEVAEQVGAMGVVVCGPGAFADSVRAAVRKKVDVGNITFHEEAFTY
;
A
#
# COMPACT_ATOMS: atom_id res chain seq x y z
N THR A 1 10.99 20.95 7.13
CA THR A 1 10.23 19.97 6.33
C THR A 1 11.11 18.76 6.11
N HIS A 2 10.63 17.55 6.42
CA HIS A 2 11.39 16.31 6.24
C HIS A 2 10.65 15.41 5.25
N VAL A 3 11.37 14.84 4.27
CA VAL A 3 10.83 13.89 3.30
C VAL A 3 11.67 12.61 3.37
N SER A 4 11.00 11.47 3.44
CA SER A 4 11.63 10.15 3.49
C SER A 4 11.32 9.39 2.22
N LEU A 5 12.35 8.82 1.58
CA LEU A 5 12.25 8.07 0.33
C LEU A 5 12.81 6.66 0.53
N ILE A 6 12.15 5.66 -0.04
CA ILE A 6 12.68 4.29 -0.13
C ILE A 6 13.18 4.06 -1.54
N ILE A 7 14.49 3.90 -1.67
CA ILE A 7 15.13 3.71 -2.97
C ILE A 7 15.58 2.26 -3.06
N ARG A 8 14.97 1.50 -3.98
CA ARG A 8 15.44 0.15 -4.30
C ARG A 8 16.69 0.25 -5.16
N ALA A 9 17.78 -0.38 -4.74
CA ALA A 9 18.99 -0.50 -5.57
C ALA A 9 18.68 -1.28 -6.85
N ARG A 10 18.90 -0.64 -8.00
CA ARG A 10 18.78 -1.20 -9.35
C ARG A 10 20.15 -1.15 -10.04
N SER A 11 20.20 -0.75 -11.30
CA SER A 11 21.42 -0.41 -12.02
C SER A 11 21.69 1.11 -11.95
N GLY A 12 22.91 1.53 -12.32
CA GLY A 12 23.27 2.94 -12.43
C GLY A 12 23.26 3.69 -11.09
N MET A 13 22.63 4.87 -11.07
CA MET A 13 22.67 5.81 -9.93
C MET A 13 22.22 5.17 -8.61
N THR A 14 21.10 4.43 -8.60
CA THR A 14 20.59 3.82 -7.35
C THR A 14 21.52 2.76 -6.78
N ARG A 15 22.27 2.06 -7.65
CA ARG A 15 23.30 1.11 -7.24
C ARG A 15 24.49 1.82 -6.62
N GLN A 16 24.97 2.87 -7.28
CA GLN A 16 26.09 3.67 -6.79
C GLN A 16 25.75 4.34 -5.45
N LEU A 17 24.51 4.82 -5.28
CA LEU A 17 24.03 5.38 -4.02
C LEU A 17 24.07 4.33 -2.90
N TYR A 18 23.58 3.12 -3.18
CA TYR A 18 23.61 2.00 -2.24
C TYR A 18 25.05 1.59 -1.87
N GLU A 19 25.93 1.42 -2.86
CA GLU A 19 27.32 1.02 -2.64
C GLU A 19 28.10 2.08 -1.85
N ARG A 20 27.89 3.38 -2.14
CA ARG A 20 28.47 4.48 -1.36
C ARG A 20 27.99 4.48 0.08
N ALA A 21 26.70 4.23 0.31
CA ALA A 21 26.15 4.12 1.66
C ALA A 21 26.77 2.93 2.41
N CYS A 22 26.87 1.77 1.77
CA CYS A 22 27.49 0.57 2.35
C CYS A 22 29.00 0.74 2.64
N ALA A 23 29.72 1.55 1.87
CA ALA A 23 31.14 1.81 2.10
C ALA A 23 31.40 2.80 3.25
N SER A 24 30.38 3.50 3.74
CA SER A 24 30.49 4.42 4.88
C SER A 24 30.53 3.66 6.20
N SER A 25 31.35 4.12 7.16
CA SER A 25 31.57 3.47 8.46
C SER A 25 30.30 3.34 9.30
N ASN A 26 29.31 4.21 9.10
CA ASN A 26 28.02 4.20 9.79
C ASN A 26 26.84 3.86 8.86
N GLY A 27 27.10 3.46 7.61
CA GLY A 27 26.05 3.19 6.63
C GLY A 27 25.29 4.43 6.15
N MET A 28 25.78 5.65 6.46
CA MET A 28 25.13 6.90 6.11
C MET A 28 26.01 7.75 5.20
N ILE A 29 25.38 8.44 4.25
CA ILE A 29 26.02 9.41 3.37
C ILE A 29 25.17 10.68 3.30
N THR A 30 25.82 11.84 3.26
CA THR A 30 25.16 13.14 3.08
C THR A 30 25.55 13.66 1.70
N LEU A 31 24.56 13.95 0.87
CA LEU A 31 24.73 14.46 -0.48
C LEU A 31 23.85 15.69 -0.70
N PRO A 32 24.29 16.69 -1.45
CA PRO A 32 23.40 17.75 -1.91
C PRO A 32 22.32 17.14 -2.82
N GLY A 33 21.08 17.57 -2.63
CA GLY A 33 19.94 17.10 -3.40
C GLY A 33 18.98 18.25 -3.71
N VAL A 34 18.34 18.18 -4.87
CA VAL A 34 17.26 19.08 -5.25
C VAL A 34 15.98 18.25 -5.30
N MET A 35 14.89 18.83 -4.83
CA MET A 35 13.57 18.21 -4.84
C MET A 35 12.67 19.03 -5.74
N GLU A 36 12.01 18.38 -6.69
CA GLU A 36 10.99 18.96 -7.54
C GLU A 36 9.68 18.19 -7.31
N GLY A 37 8.57 18.91 -7.14
CA GLY A 37 7.26 18.33 -6.87
C GLY A 37 6.42 19.15 -5.87
N PRO A 38 5.30 18.58 -5.39
CA PRO A 38 4.83 17.21 -5.63
C PRO A 38 4.27 17.00 -7.05
N TYR A 39 4.54 15.84 -7.63
CA TYR A 39 3.86 15.37 -8.85
C TYR A 39 2.77 14.37 -8.48
N GLY A 40 1.58 14.55 -9.05
CA GLY A 40 0.37 13.80 -8.68
C GLY A 40 -0.50 14.56 -7.67
N GLY A 41 -1.64 13.97 -7.31
CA GLY A 41 -2.66 14.63 -6.51
C GLY A 41 -4.07 14.28 -6.97
N HIS A 42 -4.48 13.02 -6.81
CA HIS A 42 -5.85 12.61 -7.07
C HIS A 42 -6.60 12.49 -5.74
N GLU A 43 -7.24 13.58 -5.33
CA GLU A 43 -8.06 13.70 -4.12
C GLU A 43 -9.33 12.83 -4.14
N LYS A 44 -9.57 12.10 -5.24
CA LYS A 44 -10.77 11.29 -5.47
C LYS A 44 -11.03 10.23 -4.39
N LEU A 45 -9.99 9.76 -3.70
CA LEU A 45 -10.17 8.72 -2.68
C LEU A 45 -11.04 9.16 -1.50
N ALA A 46 -11.00 10.45 -1.12
CA ALA A 46 -11.76 10.96 0.01
C ALA A 46 -13.28 10.95 -0.25
N SER A 47 -13.70 10.98 -1.52
CA SER A 47 -15.10 10.98 -1.94
C SER A 47 -15.70 9.58 -2.04
N TYR A 48 -14.88 8.53 -2.12
CA TYR A 48 -15.37 7.15 -2.08
C TYR A 48 -15.71 6.76 -0.65
N GLY A 49 -16.83 6.04 -0.47
CA GLY A 49 -17.19 5.46 0.82
C GLY A 49 -16.31 4.25 1.16
N THR A 50 -15.79 3.56 0.15
CA THR A 50 -14.88 2.43 0.31
C THR A 50 -13.60 2.63 -0.52
N ALA A 51 -12.44 2.45 0.10
CA ALA A 51 -11.14 2.52 -0.56
C ALA A 51 -10.39 1.19 -0.41
N VAL A 52 -9.97 0.58 -1.51
CA VAL A 52 -9.17 -0.65 -1.53
C VAL A 52 -7.83 -0.36 -2.19
N LEU A 53 -6.74 -0.51 -1.46
CA LEU A 53 -5.39 -0.19 -1.92
C LEU A 53 -4.54 -1.46 -2.01
N PHE A 54 -4.15 -1.83 -3.21
CA PHE A 54 -3.26 -2.97 -3.49
C PHE A 54 -1.83 -2.49 -3.68
N ALA A 55 -0.94 -2.93 -2.79
CA ALA A 55 0.49 -2.66 -2.85
C ALA A 55 1.27 -3.95 -3.17
N GLY A 56 2.22 -3.86 -4.11
CA GLY A 56 3.19 -4.92 -4.39
C GLY A 56 4.61 -4.48 -4.07
N GLY A 57 5.28 -5.15 -3.13
CA GLY A 57 6.66 -4.83 -2.74
C GLY A 57 6.78 -3.37 -2.27
N VAL A 58 7.64 -2.58 -2.93
CA VAL A 58 7.87 -1.17 -2.61
C VAL A 58 6.69 -0.24 -2.91
N GLY A 59 5.68 -0.68 -3.67
CA GLY A 59 4.47 0.11 -3.94
C GLY A 59 3.65 0.47 -2.70
N ILE A 60 3.98 -0.13 -1.55
CA ILE A 60 3.40 0.23 -0.25
C ILE A 60 3.66 1.68 0.15
N THR A 61 4.78 2.27 -0.27
CA THR A 61 5.13 3.67 0.07
C THR A 61 4.04 4.63 -0.41
N HIS A 62 3.52 4.37 -1.59
CA HIS A 62 2.42 5.12 -2.18
C HIS A 62 1.09 4.86 -1.46
N CYS A 63 0.73 3.60 -1.21
CA CYS A 63 -0.53 3.26 -0.56
C CYS A 63 -0.59 3.75 0.90
N VAL A 64 0.51 3.70 1.66
CA VAL A 64 0.52 4.16 3.07
C VAL A 64 0.29 5.66 3.17
N GLY A 65 0.80 6.46 2.21
CA GLY A 65 0.50 7.89 2.15
C GLY A 65 -0.99 8.17 1.99
N TYR A 66 -1.69 7.41 1.13
CA TYR A 66 -3.14 7.50 1.01
C TYR A 66 -3.88 7.08 2.27
N VAL A 67 -3.49 5.94 2.87
CA VAL A 67 -4.12 5.46 4.11
C VAL A 67 -3.97 6.48 5.23
N HIS A 68 -2.77 7.02 5.43
CA HIS A 68 -2.51 8.07 6.42
C HIS A 68 -3.43 9.28 6.17
N ARG A 69 -3.49 9.80 4.95
CA ARG A 69 -4.36 10.95 4.62
C ARG A 69 -5.84 10.65 4.85
N LEU A 70 -6.32 9.48 4.41
CA LEU A 70 -7.72 9.09 4.60
C LEU A 70 -8.09 8.94 6.07
N LEU A 71 -7.19 8.36 6.89
CA LEU A 71 -7.40 8.27 8.33
C LEU A 71 -7.44 9.64 9.00
N THR A 72 -6.55 10.56 8.61
CA THR A 72 -6.57 11.95 9.10
C THR A 72 -7.87 12.66 8.73
N GLN A 73 -8.34 12.51 7.49
CA GLN A 73 -9.60 13.12 7.05
C GLN A 73 -10.82 12.47 7.72
N TYR A 74 -10.78 11.16 7.96
CA TYR A 74 -11.82 10.43 8.69
C TYR A 74 -11.95 10.96 10.12
N SER A 75 -10.83 11.10 10.85
CA SER A 75 -10.85 11.62 12.22
C SER A 75 -11.32 13.09 12.28
N GLN A 76 -11.08 13.86 11.21
CA GLN A 76 -11.56 15.25 11.09
C GLN A 76 -13.00 15.36 10.59
N GLY A 77 -13.63 14.25 10.16
CA GLY A 77 -14.96 14.27 9.55
C GLY A 77 -15.00 14.93 8.16
N THR A 78 -13.86 15.06 7.48
CA THR A 78 -13.73 15.79 6.20
C THR A 78 -13.72 14.88 4.96
N CYS A 79 -13.89 13.57 5.11
CA CYS A 79 -14.05 12.63 3.99
C CYS A 79 -15.32 11.78 4.08
N SER A 80 -15.76 11.25 2.94
CA SER A 80 -16.85 10.29 2.83
C SER A 80 -16.41 8.84 3.09
N THR A 81 -15.11 8.57 3.12
CA THR A 81 -14.57 7.22 3.33
C THR A 81 -14.98 6.66 4.69
N ARG A 82 -15.55 5.45 4.68
CA ARG A 82 -16.00 4.70 5.87
C ARG A 82 -15.37 3.31 5.95
N ARG A 83 -14.77 2.83 4.86
CA ARG A 83 -14.05 1.56 4.81
C ARG A 83 -12.75 1.72 4.04
N ILE A 84 -11.64 1.27 4.62
CA ILE A 84 -10.32 1.25 3.99
C ILE A 84 -9.77 -0.16 4.13
N LEU A 85 -9.43 -0.78 2.99
CA LEU A 85 -8.68 -2.02 2.95
C LEU A 85 -7.31 -1.79 2.31
N LEU A 86 -6.25 -2.00 3.09
CA LEU A 86 -4.88 -2.04 2.59
C LEU A 86 -4.45 -3.49 2.37
N VAL A 87 -4.25 -3.88 1.12
CA VAL A 87 -3.70 -5.17 0.73
C VAL A 87 -2.23 -4.99 0.36
N TRP A 88 -1.33 -5.72 1.01
CA TRP A 88 0.09 -5.64 0.71
C TRP A 88 0.67 -7.03 0.42
N SER A 89 1.20 -7.22 -0.79
CA SER A 89 1.87 -8.46 -1.18
C SER A 89 3.38 -8.29 -1.21
N VAL A 90 4.08 -9.17 -0.49
CA VAL A 90 5.55 -9.15 -0.34
C VAL A 90 6.16 -10.56 -0.48
N PRO A 91 7.43 -10.67 -0.88
CA PRO A 91 8.16 -11.93 -0.86
C PRO A 91 8.31 -12.50 0.55
N THR A 92 8.86 -11.72 1.48
CA THR A 92 9.22 -12.13 2.84
C THR A 92 8.72 -11.10 3.86
N THR A 93 8.65 -11.52 5.12
CA THR A 93 8.29 -10.67 6.27
C THR A 93 9.33 -9.59 6.57
N GLU A 94 10.58 -9.75 6.11
CA GLU A 94 11.64 -8.74 6.21
C GLU A 94 11.25 -7.41 5.54
N ALA A 95 10.36 -7.46 4.55
CA ALA A 95 9.85 -6.25 3.92
C ALA A 95 9.11 -5.34 4.92
N LEU A 96 8.59 -5.91 6.01
CA LEU A 96 7.95 -5.16 7.09
C LEU A 96 8.93 -4.30 7.86
N GLU A 97 10.21 -4.69 7.96
CA GLU A 97 11.20 -3.98 8.77
C GLU A 97 11.45 -2.58 8.24
N TRP A 98 11.63 -2.44 6.92
CA TRP A 98 11.83 -1.13 6.31
C TRP A 98 10.53 -0.32 6.25
N ALA A 99 9.36 -0.96 6.07
CA ALA A 99 8.08 -0.25 6.05
C ALA A 99 7.56 0.13 7.45
N ARG A 100 8.17 -0.44 8.50
CA ARG A 100 7.73 -0.33 9.89
C ARG A 100 7.47 1.10 10.35
N PRO A 101 8.33 2.11 10.07
CA PRO A 101 8.09 3.46 10.56
C PRO A 101 6.75 4.03 10.10
N TRP A 102 6.38 3.80 8.84
CA TRP A 102 5.11 4.27 8.28
C TRP A 102 3.92 3.40 8.71
N MET A 103 4.13 2.08 8.83
CA MET A 103 3.10 1.18 9.35
C MET A 103 2.77 1.48 10.82
N ASP A 104 3.77 1.72 11.66
CA ASP A 104 3.59 2.08 13.07
C ASP A 104 2.85 3.41 13.20
N GLN A 105 3.08 4.38 12.29
CA GLN A 105 2.32 5.62 12.25
C GLN A 105 0.83 5.36 12.03
N ILE A 106 0.44 4.67 10.94
CA ILE A 106 -0.98 4.42 10.65
C ILE A 106 -1.64 3.52 11.71
N LEU A 107 -0.89 2.60 12.32
CA LEU A 107 -1.43 1.69 13.34
C LEU A 107 -1.67 2.38 14.69
N LYS A 108 -1.04 3.54 14.94
CA LYS A 108 -1.21 4.36 16.14
C LYS A 108 -2.26 5.47 15.98
N MET A 109 -2.76 5.72 14.77
CA MET A 109 -3.78 6.75 14.53
C MET A 109 -5.10 6.41 15.23
N GLU A 110 -5.75 7.43 15.77
CA GLU A 110 -7.07 7.32 16.40
C GLU A 110 -8.15 6.93 15.37
N GLY A 111 -9.19 6.21 15.79
CA GLY A 111 -10.28 5.76 14.91
C GLY A 111 -9.88 4.70 13.87
N ARG A 112 -8.58 4.39 13.70
CA ARG A 112 -8.12 3.48 12.63
C ARG A 112 -8.71 2.08 12.71
N LYS A 113 -9.06 1.59 13.91
CA LYS A 113 -9.67 0.25 14.06
C LYS A 113 -11.11 0.17 13.51
N GLU A 114 -11.79 1.30 13.37
CA GLU A 114 -13.17 1.37 12.87
C GLU A 114 -13.23 1.27 11.34
N VAL A 115 -12.24 1.87 10.67
CA VAL A 115 -12.25 2.07 9.23
C VAL A 115 -11.17 1.28 8.48
N LEU A 116 -10.00 1.02 9.08
CA LEU A 116 -8.86 0.38 8.41
C LEU A 116 -8.75 -1.12 8.73
N ARG A 117 -8.71 -1.91 7.66
CA ARG A 117 -8.23 -3.30 7.65
C ARG A 117 -6.97 -3.41 6.81
N VAL A 118 -6.01 -4.21 7.27
CA VAL A 118 -4.75 -4.49 6.59
C VAL A 118 -4.65 -5.99 6.35
N GLN A 119 -4.33 -6.39 5.12
CA GLN A 119 -4.12 -7.78 4.73
C GLN A 119 -2.76 -7.92 4.07
N LEU A 120 -1.89 -8.71 4.68
CA LEU A 120 -0.56 -9.01 4.18
C LEU A 120 -0.54 -10.38 3.53
N PHE A 121 -0.01 -10.45 2.31
CA PHE A 121 0.15 -11.68 1.55
C PHE A 121 1.65 -11.97 1.35
N VAL A 122 2.17 -12.96 2.07
CA VAL A 122 3.60 -13.31 2.05
C VAL A 122 3.81 -14.50 1.13
N THR A 123 4.44 -14.27 -0.01
CA THR A 123 4.54 -15.27 -1.09
C THR A 123 5.61 -16.34 -0.86
N LYS A 124 6.65 -16.05 -0.07
CA LYS A 124 7.75 -16.95 0.29
C LYS A 124 8.05 -16.87 1.79
N PRO A 125 7.14 -17.33 2.66
CA PRO A 125 7.38 -17.30 4.10
C PRO A 125 8.56 -18.19 4.48
N ARG A 126 9.44 -17.72 5.37
CA ARG A 126 10.50 -18.57 5.94
C ARG A 126 9.93 -19.69 6.79
N ASN A 127 8.86 -19.40 7.52
CA ASN A 127 8.14 -20.36 8.33
C ASN A 127 6.62 -20.13 8.16
N GLN A 128 5.85 -21.18 7.89
CA GLN A 128 4.40 -21.06 7.67
C GLN A 128 3.68 -20.51 8.91
N ASN A 129 4.22 -20.75 10.10
CA ASN A 129 3.66 -20.27 11.36
C ASN A 129 3.75 -18.74 11.52
N GLU A 130 4.66 -18.06 10.81
CA GLU A 130 4.76 -16.59 10.84
C GLU A 130 3.55 -15.90 10.18
N VAL A 131 2.80 -16.61 9.33
CA VAL A 131 1.83 -16.01 8.41
C VAL A 131 0.40 -16.52 8.65
N ASN A 132 0.13 -17.06 9.85
CA ASN A 132 -1.18 -17.57 10.24
C ASN A 132 -1.92 -16.65 11.23
N SER A 133 -1.71 -15.33 11.14
CA SER A 133 -2.46 -14.37 11.95
C SER A 133 -3.71 -13.90 11.21
N ARG A 134 -4.89 -14.38 11.59
CA ARG A 134 -6.18 -14.01 10.96
C ARG A 134 -7.05 -13.10 11.82
N THR A 135 -6.57 -12.73 13.01
CA THR A 135 -7.35 -12.01 14.02
C THR A 135 -7.07 -10.51 13.96
N GLY A 136 -8.09 -9.72 14.29
CA GLY A 136 -7.98 -8.26 14.36
C GLY A 136 -7.95 -7.57 13.00
N THR A 137 -7.52 -6.31 13.02
CA THR A 137 -7.50 -5.42 11.85
C THR A 137 -6.27 -5.59 10.96
N VAL A 138 -5.29 -6.40 11.39
CA VAL A 138 -4.09 -6.72 10.61
C VAL A 138 -4.03 -8.24 10.46
N GLN A 139 -4.22 -8.72 9.24
CA GLN A 139 -4.26 -10.14 8.91
C GLN A 139 -3.08 -10.49 8.01
N MET A 140 -2.52 -11.67 8.19
CA MET A 140 -1.44 -12.22 7.38
C MET A 140 -1.90 -13.53 6.76
N PHE A 141 -1.57 -13.71 5.48
CA PHE A 141 -1.92 -14.88 4.68
C PHE A 141 -0.70 -15.38 3.89
N PRO A 142 -0.45 -16.70 3.85
CA PRO A 142 0.59 -17.25 3.00
C PRO A 142 0.16 -17.23 1.53
N GLY A 143 1.14 -17.09 0.63
CA GLY A 143 0.94 -17.15 -0.80
C GLY A 143 0.69 -15.79 -1.46
N ARG A 144 0.28 -15.84 -2.73
CA ARG A 144 -0.05 -14.66 -3.52
C ARG A 144 -1.46 -14.19 -3.20
N CYS A 145 -1.65 -12.87 -3.16
CA CYS A 145 -3.00 -12.30 -3.12
C CYS A 145 -3.78 -12.74 -4.37
N ASN A 146 -5.04 -13.14 -4.18
CA ASN A 146 -6.02 -13.30 -5.25
C ASN A 146 -6.97 -12.09 -5.22
N PRO A 147 -6.77 -11.08 -6.09
CA PRO A 147 -7.59 -9.87 -6.09
C PRO A 147 -9.07 -10.14 -6.36
N SER A 148 -9.40 -11.22 -7.08
CA SER A 148 -10.81 -11.56 -7.37
C SER A 148 -11.57 -11.91 -6.09
N THR A 149 -10.98 -12.74 -5.23
CA THR A 149 -11.59 -13.12 -3.95
C THR A 149 -11.69 -11.94 -2.99
N VAL A 150 -10.65 -11.10 -2.93
CA VAL A 150 -10.66 -9.89 -2.10
C VAL A 150 -11.76 -8.94 -2.55
N LEU A 151 -11.81 -8.60 -3.85
CA LEU A 151 -12.79 -7.66 -4.38
C LEU A 151 -14.21 -8.21 -4.32
N GLU A 152 -14.42 -9.51 -4.51
CA GLU A 152 -15.74 -10.12 -4.33
C GLU A 152 -16.30 -9.88 -2.93
N LYS A 153 -15.47 -10.05 -1.89
CA LYS A 153 -15.87 -9.73 -0.52
C LYS A 153 -16.12 -8.24 -0.33
N GLU A 154 -15.18 -7.39 -0.76
CA GLU A 154 -15.32 -5.95 -0.50
C GLU A 154 -16.47 -5.31 -1.28
N VAL A 155 -16.84 -5.83 -2.46
CA VAL A 155 -17.99 -5.34 -3.24
C VAL A 155 -19.30 -5.66 -2.54
N ALA A 156 -19.40 -6.82 -1.89
CA ALA A 156 -20.59 -7.21 -1.12
C ALA A 156 -20.79 -6.35 0.13
N GLU A 157 -19.70 -5.87 0.74
CA GLU A 157 -19.70 -5.06 1.96
C GLU A 157 -19.44 -3.56 1.71
N GLN A 158 -19.45 -3.11 0.46
CA GLN A 158 -19.05 -1.74 0.12
C GLN A 158 -20.04 -0.71 0.67
N VAL A 159 -19.49 0.40 1.13
CA VAL A 159 -20.22 1.62 1.45
C VAL A 159 -20.00 2.62 0.32
N GLY A 160 -21.08 3.11 -0.28
CA GLY A 160 -21.03 4.06 -1.39
C GLY A 160 -20.26 3.53 -2.61
N ALA A 161 -19.69 4.44 -3.39
CA ALA A 161 -18.78 4.06 -4.47
C ALA A 161 -17.43 3.58 -3.91
N MET A 162 -16.80 2.66 -4.62
CA MET A 162 -15.51 2.05 -4.27
C MET A 162 -14.39 2.56 -5.17
N GLY A 163 -13.33 3.09 -4.57
CA GLY A 163 -12.07 3.38 -5.25
C GLY A 163 -11.08 2.23 -5.05
N VAL A 164 -10.62 1.61 -6.14
CA VAL A 164 -9.58 0.58 -6.12
C VAL A 164 -8.29 1.18 -6.67
N VAL A 165 -7.23 1.18 -5.88
CA VAL A 165 -5.90 1.66 -6.26
C VAL A 165 -4.93 0.48 -6.32
N VAL A 166 -4.06 0.43 -7.32
CA VAL A 166 -2.95 -0.53 -7.34
C VAL A 166 -1.61 0.13 -7.64
N CYS A 167 -0.59 -0.24 -6.88
CA CYS A 167 0.80 0.13 -7.10
C CYS A 167 1.70 -1.10 -6.87
N GLY A 168 2.25 -1.67 -7.92
CA GLY A 168 3.02 -2.92 -7.84
C GLY A 168 3.51 -3.43 -9.19
N PRO A 169 4.10 -4.65 -9.25
CA PRO A 169 4.54 -5.25 -10.50
C PRO A 169 3.40 -5.38 -11.51
N GLY A 170 3.69 -5.25 -12.82
CA GLY A 170 2.69 -5.25 -13.89
C GLY A 170 1.71 -6.42 -13.81
N ALA A 171 2.20 -7.66 -13.67
CA ALA A 171 1.34 -8.83 -13.55
C ALA A 171 0.38 -8.78 -12.34
N PHE A 172 0.77 -8.11 -11.24
CA PHE A 172 -0.10 -7.90 -10.09
C PHE A 172 -1.15 -6.82 -10.38
N ALA A 173 -0.74 -5.70 -10.98
CA ALA A 173 -1.65 -4.63 -11.42
C ALA A 173 -2.68 -5.15 -12.45
N ASP A 174 -2.25 -5.96 -13.41
CA ASP A 174 -3.12 -6.61 -14.40
C ASP A 174 -4.15 -7.53 -13.76
N SER A 175 -3.74 -8.30 -12.75
CA SER A 175 -4.63 -9.17 -11.97
C SER A 175 -5.69 -8.36 -11.21
N VAL A 176 -5.31 -7.23 -10.59
CA VAL A 176 -6.26 -6.33 -9.92
C VAL A 176 -7.21 -5.70 -10.95
N ARG A 177 -6.70 -5.19 -12.09
CA ARG A 177 -7.52 -4.60 -13.14
C ARG A 177 -8.53 -5.60 -13.70
N ALA A 178 -8.10 -6.83 -13.97
CA ALA A 178 -8.97 -7.91 -14.45
C ALA A 178 -10.05 -8.26 -13.42
N ALA A 179 -9.71 -8.29 -12.14
CA ALA A 179 -10.65 -8.54 -11.06
C ALA A 179 -11.67 -7.40 -10.90
N VAL A 180 -11.24 -6.13 -10.98
CA VAL A 180 -12.16 -4.98 -10.97
C VAL A 180 -13.11 -5.03 -12.15
N ARG A 181 -12.60 -5.28 -13.37
CA ARG A 181 -13.43 -5.36 -14.59
C ARG A 181 -14.60 -6.33 -14.44
N LYS A 182 -14.40 -7.47 -13.78
CA LYS A 182 -15.46 -8.47 -13.53
C LYS A 182 -16.54 -8.01 -12.56
N LYS A 183 -16.33 -6.91 -11.84
CA LYS A 183 -17.25 -6.40 -10.80
C LYS A 183 -17.86 -5.04 -11.15
N VAL A 184 -17.48 -4.43 -12.28
CA VAL A 184 -18.02 -3.13 -12.74
C VAL A 184 -19.53 -3.18 -12.95
N ASP A 185 -20.06 -4.30 -13.44
CA ASP A 185 -21.51 -4.46 -13.66
C ASP A 185 -22.29 -4.74 -12.36
N VAL A 186 -21.58 -5.00 -11.26
CA VAL A 186 -22.16 -5.40 -9.97
C VAL A 186 -22.09 -4.28 -8.94
N GLY A 187 -21.10 -3.39 -9.04
CA GLY A 187 -20.88 -2.31 -8.08
C GLY A 187 -20.30 -1.05 -8.72
N ASN A 188 -20.50 0.10 -8.05
CA ASN A 188 -19.91 1.36 -8.49
C ASN A 188 -18.42 1.42 -8.10
N ILE A 189 -17.57 0.90 -8.98
CA ILE A 189 -16.14 0.73 -8.73
C ILE A 189 -15.34 1.56 -9.74
N THR A 190 -14.41 2.38 -9.25
CA THR A 190 -13.42 3.06 -10.08
C THR A 190 -12.04 2.47 -9.84
N PHE A 191 -11.33 2.14 -10.91
CA PHE A 191 -9.95 1.65 -10.85
C PHE A 191 -8.95 2.78 -11.12
N HIS A 192 -7.92 2.87 -10.28
CA HIS A 192 -6.78 3.77 -10.43
C HIS A 192 -5.50 2.94 -10.36
N GLU A 193 -4.64 3.10 -11.36
CA GLU A 193 -3.35 2.46 -11.38
C GLU A 193 -2.25 3.50 -11.27
N GLU A 194 -1.36 3.26 -10.33
CA GLU A 194 -0.22 4.12 -10.05
C GLU A 194 1.02 3.28 -10.34
N ALA A 195 1.38 3.28 -11.62
CA ALA A 195 2.51 2.53 -12.15
C ALA A 195 3.76 3.41 -12.13
N PHE A 196 4.68 3.12 -11.21
CA PHE A 196 6.06 3.57 -11.35
C PHE A 196 6.77 2.54 -12.23
N THR A 197 6.79 2.76 -13.54
CA THR A 197 7.66 2.00 -14.44
C THR A 197 9.11 2.27 -14.04
N TYR A 198 9.83 1.21 -13.70
CA TYR A 198 11.25 1.20 -13.35
C TYR A 198 12.00 0.13 -14.12
#